data_AF-A0A8D4BMX5-F1
#
_entry.id   AF-A0A8D4BMX5-F1
#
_cell.length_a   1.000
_cell.length_b   1.000
_cell.length_c   1.000
_cell.angle_alpha   90.00
_cell.angle_beta   90.00
_cell.angle_gamma   90.00
#
_symmetry.space_group_name_H-M   'P 1'
#
loop_
_entity.id
_entity.type
_entity.pdbx_description
1 polymer ?
#
loop_
_entity_poly.entity_id
_entity_poly.type
_entity_poly.pdbx_seq_one_letter_code
_entity_poly.pdbx_strand_id
1 'polypeptide(L)' 'MGKLEYRLLKPDDTFVSIYHYQSIELEQVLARRECEFFVKEGVTYKQTSSAVEDDIPYYLCKRT' A
#
# COMPACT_ATOMS: atom_id res chain seq x y z
N MET A 1 17.54 -0.19 2.14
CA MET A 1 16.41 -0.38 3.08
C MET A 1 15.54 0.87 3.14
N GLY A 2 14.38 0.82 2.48
CA GLY A 2 13.34 1.85 2.51
C GLY A 2 12.14 1.44 3.36
N LYS A 3 11.07 2.23 3.30
CA LYS A 3 9.78 1.95 3.95
C LYS A 3 8.70 1.83 2.88
N LEU A 4 7.59 1.17 3.19
CA LEU A 4 6.41 1.11 2.31
C LEU A 4 5.15 1.04 3.16
N GLU A 5 4.14 1.79 2.79
CA GLU A 5 2.84 1.79 3.49
C GLU A 5 1.69 1.37 2.57
N TYR A 6 0.78 0.56 3.07
CA TYR A 6 -0.51 0.30 2.45
C TYR A 6 -1.58 1.06 3.21
N ARG A 7 -2.40 1.82 2.49
CA ARG A 7 -3.47 2.67 3.04
C ARG A 7 -4.81 2.25 2.43
N LEU A 8 -5.83 2.09 3.26
CA LEU A 8 -7.21 1.85 2.82
C LEU A 8 -7.92 3.19 2.61
N LEU A 9 -8.41 3.43 1.39
CA LEU A 9 -9.29 4.54 1.06
C LEU A 9 -10.71 4.26 1.59
N LYS A 10 -11.22 5.19 2.40
CA LYS A 10 -12.56 5.15 3.00
C LYS A 10 -13.60 5.87 2.11
N PRO A 11 -14.90 5.66 2.35
CA PRO A 11 -15.96 6.30 1.57
C PRO A 11 -16.04 7.83 1.72
N ASP A 12 -15.45 8.39 2.78
CA ASP A 12 -15.39 9.82 3.08
C ASP A 12 -14.12 10.49 2.55
N ASP A 13 -13.46 9.88 1.56
CA ASP A 13 -12.17 10.30 0.98
C ASP A 13 -11.00 10.42 1.98
N THR A 14 -11.16 9.86 3.19
CA THR A 14 -10.05 9.69 4.12
C THR A 14 -9.31 8.38 3.87
N PHE A 15 -8.13 8.24 4.45
CA PHE A 15 -7.36 7.01 4.35
C PHE A 15 -6.78 6.60 5.70
N VAL A 16 -6.66 5.30 5.90
CA VAL A 16 -6.08 4.71 7.12
C VAL A 16 -5.02 3.69 6.77
N SER A 17 -3.89 3.70 7.49
CA SER A 17 -2.85 2.69 7.34
C SER A 17 -3.40 1.30 7.67
N ILE A 18 -3.18 0.33 6.77
CA ILE A 18 -3.56 -1.08 6.97
C ILE A 18 -2.35 -1.99 7.13
N TYR A 19 -1.19 -1.57 6.63
CA TYR A 19 0.08 -2.27 6.79
C TYR A 19 1.27 -1.36 6.51
N HIS A 20 2.39 -1.57 7.22
CA HIS A 20 3.64 -0.87 6.95
C HIS A 20 4.83 -1.84 6.99
N TYR A 21 5.75 -1.67 6.05
CA TYR A 21 7.06 -2.27 6.10
C TYR A 21 8.03 -1.29 6.75
N GLN A 22 8.62 -1.69 7.88
CA GLN A 22 9.68 -0.91 8.54
C GLN A 22 11.01 -0.95 7.78
N SER A 23 11.22 -2.01 6.99
CA SER A 23 12.36 -2.17 6.11
C SER A 23 11.96 -3.02 4.90
N ILE A 24 12.17 -2.50 3.70
CA ILE A 24 11.92 -3.20 2.43
C ILE A 24 12.95 -2.77 1.38
N GLU A 25 13.33 -3.68 0.50
CA GLU A 25 14.24 -3.38 -0.62
C GLU A 25 13.48 -2.77 -1.81
N LEU A 26 14.19 -1.99 -2.63
CA LEU A 26 13.58 -1.26 -3.73
C LEU A 26 12.89 -2.21 -4.74
N GLU A 27 13.51 -3.33 -5.06
CA GLU A 27 12.97 -4.35 -5.96
C GLU A 27 11.65 -4.92 -5.45
N GLN A 28 11.53 -5.06 -4.12
CA GLN A 28 10.32 -5.53 -3.48
C GLN A 28 9.19 -4.50 -3.49
N VAL A 29 9.53 -3.20 -3.41
CA VAL A 29 8.58 -2.10 -3.60
C VAL A 29 8.10 -2.13 -5.06
N LEU A 30 9.01 -2.14 -6.03
CA LEU A 30 8.67 -2.16 -7.45
C LEU A 30 7.80 -3.36 -7.83
N ALA A 31 8.15 -4.57 -7.39
CA ALA A 31 7.36 -5.77 -7.66
C ALA A 31 5.91 -5.68 -7.12
N ARG A 32 5.74 -5.06 -5.94
CA ARG A 32 4.43 -4.84 -5.34
C ARG A 32 3.63 -3.76 -6.04
N ARG A 33 4.28 -2.75 -6.61
CA ARG A 33 3.62 -1.70 -7.39
C ARG A 33 2.88 -2.27 -8.61
N GLU A 34 3.43 -3.31 -9.22
CA GLU A 34 2.84 -4.00 -10.38
C GLU A 34 1.69 -4.94 -10.01
N CYS A 35 1.47 -5.21 -8.71
CA CYS A 35 0.38 -6.06 -8.26
C CYS A 35 -0.93 -5.27 -8.17
N GLU A 36 -2.02 -5.84 -8.67
CA GLU A 36 -3.36 -5.24 -8.55
C GLU A 36 -3.98 -5.47 -7.17
N PHE A 37 -3.54 -6.48 -6.43
CA PHE A 37 -4.15 -6.90 -5.17
C PHE A 37 -3.12 -7.02 -4.04
N PHE A 38 -3.54 -6.59 -2.86
CA PHE A 38 -2.86 -6.80 -1.59
C PHE A 38 -3.75 -7.67 -0.70
N VAL A 39 -3.22 -8.77 -0.15
CA VAL A 39 -3.97 -9.68 0.73
C VAL A 39 -3.37 -9.63 2.13
N LYS A 40 -4.21 -9.38 3.12
CA LYS A 40 -3.81 -9.37 4.54
C LYS A 40 -4.91 -10.02 5.38
N GLU A 41 -4.54 -11.00 6.21
CA GLU A 41 -5.45 -11.67 7.16
C GLU A 41 -6.72 -12.23 6.49
N GLY A 42 -6.58 -12.74 5.25
CA GLY A 42 -7.71 -13.26 4.47
C GLY A 42 -8.59 -12.19 3.82
N VAL A 43 -8.27 -10.91 3.97
CA VAL A 43 -8.95 -9.80 3.28
C VAL A 43 -8.15 -9.38 2.06
N THR A 44 -8.84 -9.30 0.92
CA THR A 44 -8.27 -8.80 -0.34
C THR A 44 -8.58 -7.31 -0.50
N TYR A 45 -7.57 -6.57 -0.90
CA TYR A 45 -7.66 -5.14 -1.20
C TYR A 45 -7.16 -4.92 -2.62
N LYS A 46 -7.93 -4.18 -3.43
CA LYS A 46 -7.51 -3.74 -4.76
C LYS A 46 -6.68 -2.48 -4.64
N GLN A 47 -5.45 -2.50 -5.13
CA GLN A 47 -4.61 -1.32 -5.24
C GLN A 47 -5.17 -0.39 -6.32
N THR A 48 -5.33 0.89 -5.99
CA THR A 48 -5.94 1.90 -6.89
C THR A 48 -4.95 2.94 -7.36
N SER A 49 -3.97 3.28 -6.53
CA SER A 49 -2.95 4.26 -6.86
C SER A 49 -1.72 4.11 -5.96
N SER A 50 -0.63 4.77 -6.35
CA SER A 50 0.63 4.83 -5.62
C SER A 50 1.14 6.26 -5.56
N ALA A 51 1.74 6.67 -4.47
CA ALA A 51 2.38 7.97 -4.32
C ALA A 51 3.52 7.89 -3.30
N VAL A 52 4.19 9.03 -3.06
CA VAL A 52 5.29 9.16 -2.11
C VAL A 52 4.97 10.35 -1.21
N GLU A 53 5.09 10.15 0.10
CA GLU A 53 4.89 11.17 1.14
C GLU A 53 6.10 11.12 2.07
N ASP A 54 6.81 12.24 2.24
CA ASP A 54 8.04 12.33 3.04
C ASP A 54 9.09 11.23 2.75
N ASP A 55 9.37 10.98 1.46
CA ASP A 55 10.24 9.91 0.95
C ASP A 55 9.78 8.47 1.26
N ILE A 56 8.55 8.29 1.74
CA ILE A 56 7.94 6.99 2.00
C ILE A 56 6.92 6.69 0.89
N PRO A 57 7.16 5.68 0.04
CA PRO A 57 6.15 5.23 -0.90
C PRO A 57 4.96 4.65 -0.16
N TYR A 58 3.76 4.93 -0.66
CA TYR A 58 2.52 4.30 -0.19
C TYR A 58 1.63 3.86 -1.34
N TYR A 59 0.87 2.80 -1.09
CA TYR A 59 -0.15 2.26 -2.00
C TYR A 59 -1.53 2.45 -1.39
N LEU A 60 -2.41 3.11 -2.14
CA LEU A 60 -3.81 3.23 -1.77
C LEU A 60 -4.57 2.01 -2.28
N CYS A 61 -5.45 1.49 -1.44
CA CYS A 61 -6.26 0.33 -1.74
C CYS A 61 -7.73 0.56 -1.40
N LYS A 62 -8.61 -0.16 -2.09
CA LYS A 62 -10.04 -0.32 -1.76
C LYS A 62 -10.31 -1.76 -1.38
N ARG A 63 -11.18 -2.00 -0.40
CA ARG A 63 -11.61 -3.35 -0.05
C ARG A 63 -12.48 -3.92 -1.17
N THR A 64 -12.20 -5.16 -1.59
CA THR A 64 -13.05 -5.92 -2.54
C THR A 64 -14.20 -6.60 -1.83
#